data_AF-A0A162U186-F1
#
_entry.id   AF-A0A162U186-F1
#
_cell.length_a   1.000
_cell.length_b   1.000
_cell.length_c   1.000
_cell.angle_alpha   90.00
_cell.angle_beta   90.00
_cell.angle_gamma   90.00
#
_symmetry.space_group_name_H-M   'P 1'
#
loop_
_entity.id
_entity.type
_entity.pdbx_description
1 polymer ?
#
loop_
_entity_poly.entity_id
_entity_poly.type
_entity_poly.pdbx_seq_one_letter_code
_entity_poly.pdbx_strand_id
1 'polypeptide(L)'
;MVRHEAAEALGAIGSLESLPILEKYLKDENQSVVDTCELAIDKIKYDNDPQTKAEREANKSLYSSVDPAPPTSDTKSVEELEAILINPEYKLFKRYRAMFALREIGNTEAVLALAKGLKDNSALFRHEVAYVFGQLQHPASVPALTECLQDQNEVHMVRHEAAEALGSIATPEVLATLDQFKKDAQQVVRESCAVALDMYEYETSGELQYANGVETQPQNMHALKLASQSS
;
A
#
# COMPACT_ATOMS: atom_id res chain seq x y z
N MET A 1 -5.09 -16.57 -3.81
CA MET A 1 -5.69 -15.35 -3.23
C MET A 1 -6.18 -15.61 -1.81
N VAL A 2 -7.39 -16.12 -1.57
CA VAL A 2 -7.99 -16.18 -0.21
C VAL A 2 -7.13 -16.80 0.90
N ARG A 3 -6.27 -17.79 0.61
CA ARG A 3 -5.44 -18.45 1.64
C ARG A 3 -4.28 -17.60 2.17
N HIS A 4 -3.62 -16.79 1.33
CA HIS A 4 -2.55 -15.90 1.85
C HIS A 4 -3.17 -14.78 2.69
N GLU A 5 -4.26 -14.17 2.21
CA GLU A 5 -5.03 -13.17 2.96
C GLU A 5 -5.47 -13.67 4.33
N ALA A 6 -5.92 -14.93 4.40
CA ALA A 6 -6.27 -15.55 5.69
C ALA A 6 -5.06 -15.69 6.62
N ALA A 7 -3.89 -16.07 6.10
CA ALA A 7 -2.67 -16.16 6.90
C ALA A 7 -2.21 -14.78 7.39
N GLU A 8 -2.27 -13.77 6.54
CA GLU A 8 -1.95 -12.39 6.88
C GLU A 8 -2.88 -11.85 7.97
N ALA A 9 -4.19 -12.07 7.82
CA ALA A 9 -5.18 -11.69 8.82
C ALA A 9 -4.93 -12.37 10.18
N LEU A 10 -4.53 -13.65 10.19
CA LEU A 10 -4.14 -14.33 11.43
C LEU A 10 -2.89 -13.71 12.06
N GLY A 11 -1.92 -13.30 11.24
CA GLY A 11 -0.75 -12.54 11.68
C GLY A 11 -1.13 -11.21 12.33
N ALA A 12 -2.00 -10.44 11.68
CA ALA A 12 -2.54 -9.17 12.17
C ALA A 12 -3.32 -9.30 13.49
N ILE A 13 -4.08 -10.40 13.66
CA ILE A 13 -4.79 -10.69 14.91
C ILE A 13 -3.80 -10.97 16.06
N GLY A 14 -2.63 -11.55 15.77
CA GLY A 14 -1.57 -11.74 16.77
C GLY A 14 -1.82 -12.85 17.78
N SER A 15 -2.81 -13.72 17.59
CA SER A 15 -3.13 -14.80 18.54
C SER A 15 -2.15 -15.96 18.44
N LEU A 16 -1.60 -16.39 19.59
CA LEU A 16 -0.77 -17.60 19.69
C LEU A 16 -1.52 -18.87 19.28
N GLU A 17 -2.85 -18.88 19.39
CA GLU A 17 -3.70 -20.01 18.98
C GLU A 17 -3.70 -20.24 17.47
N SER A 18 -3.30 -19.23 16.69
CA SER A 18 -3.17 -19.32 15.23
C SER A 18 -1.90 -20.04 14.77
N LEU A 19 -0.89 -20.18 15.65
CA LEU A 19 0.41 -20.76 15.27
C LEU A 19 0.29 -22.19 14.70
N PRO A 20 -0.47 -23.13 15.30
CA PRO A 20 -0.54 -24.50 14.77
C PRO A 20 -1.12 -24.57 13.35
N ILE A 21 -2.08 -23.70 13.01
CA ILE A 21 -2.67 -23.70 11.66
C ILE A 21 -1.72 -23.06 10.66
N LEU A 22 -1.01 -21.99 11.02
CA LEU A 22 0.01 -21.37 10.16
C LEU A 22 1.18 -22.32 9.91
N GLU A 23 1.67 -23.01 10.95
CA GLU A 23 2.76 -23.99 10.85
C GLU A 23 2.41 -25.17 9.94
N LYS A 24 1.14 -25.59 9.93
CA LYS A 24 0.64 -26.62 9.02
C LYS A 24 0.83 -26.24 7.55
N TYR A 25 0.68 -24.96 7.20
CA TYR A 25 0.75 -24.47 5.83
C TYR A 25 2.14 -24.01 5.38
N LEU A 26 3.18 -24.16 6.22
CA LEU A 26 4.58 -23.96 5.81
C LEU A 26 5.08 -24.95 4.75
N LYS A 27 4.28 -25.96 4.40
CA LYS A 27 4.58 -26.96 3.36
C LYS A 27 3.55 -26.93 2.23
N ASP A 28 2.84 -25.82 2.07
CA ASP A 28 1.87 -25.65 0.99
C ASP A 28 2.56 -25.67 -0.38
N GLU A 29 1.85 -26.14 -1.40
CA GLU A 29 2.36 -26.13 -2.78
C GLU A 29 2.47 -24.70 -3.35
N ASN A 30 1.72 -23.76 -2.80
CA ASN A 30 1.73 -22.37 -3.21
C ASN A 30 2.72 -21.56 -2.36
N GLN A 31 3.80 -21.09 -2.98
CA GLN A 31 4.86 -20.33 -2.30
C GLN A 31 4.34 -19.08 -1.59
N SER A 32 3.37 -18.36 -2.16
CA SER A 32 2.80 -17.17 -1.49
C SER A 32 2.08 -17.53 -0.19
N VAL A 33 1.46 -18.71 -0.09
CA VAL A 33 0.85 -19.17 1.18
C VAL A 33 1.93 -19.48 2.21
N VAL A 34 3.03 -20.12 1.78
CA VAL A 34 4.17 -20.41 2.66
C VAL A 34 4.79 -19.11 3.18
N ASP A 35 5.15 -18.19 2.27
CA ASP A 35 5.75 -16.89 2.58
C ASP A 35 4.89 -16.09 3.57
N THR A 36 3.58 -16.00 3.34
CA THR A 36 2.67 -15.28 4.24
C THR A 36 2.50 -15.99 5.59
N CYS A 37 2.49 -17.33 5.63
CA CYS A 37 2.47 -18.06 6.90
C CYS A 37 3.76 -17.82 7.70
N GLU A 38 4.93 -17.80 7.06
CA GLU A 38 6.19 -17.47 7.72
C GLU A 38 6.16 -16.06 8.32
N LEU A 39 5.71 -15.06 7.55
CA LEU A 39 5.54 -13.68 8.02
C LEU A 39 4.57 -13.60 9.20
N ALA A 40 3.40 -14.23 9.10
CA ALA A 40 2.39 -14.21 10.14
C ALA A 40 2.89 -14.86 11.44
N ILE A 41 3.61 -15.99 11.34
CA ILE A 41 4.21 -16.66 12.49
C ILE A 41 5.25 -15.74 13.16
N ASP A 42 6.15 -15.15 12.39
CA ASP A 42 7.19 -14.27 12.92
C ASP A 42 6.58 -13.00 13.52
N LYS A 43 5.52 -12.45 12.92
CA LYS A 43 4.75 -11.32 13.46
C LYS A 43 4.08 -11.66 14.78
N ILE A 44 3.35 -12.78 14.87
CA ILE A 44 2.71 -13.25 16.11
C ILE A 44 3.77 -13.44 17.20
N LYS A 45 4.90 -14.08 16.89
CA LYS A 45 5.98 -14.27 17.86
C LYS A 45 6.55 -12.94 18.32
N TYR A 46 6.82 -12.03 17.39
CA TYR A 46 7.30 -10.68 17.68
C TYR A 46 6.32 -9.91 18.60
N ASP A 47 5.02 -9.94 18.33
CA ASP A 47 4.02 -9.20 19.11
C ASP A 47 3.78 -9.79 20.51
N ASN A 48 4.04 -11.08 20.70
CA ASN A 48 3.87 -11.77 21.98
C ASN A 48 5.19 -11.89 22.79
N ASP A 49 6.33 -11.47 22.24
CA ASP A 49 7.61 -11.49 22.94
C ASP A 49 7.74 -10.28 23.90
N PRO A 50 7.95 -10.49 25.21
CA PRO A 50 8.22 -9.40 26.14
C PRO A 50 9.45 -8.55 25.80
N GLN A 51 10.45 -9.12 25.11
CA GLN A 51 11.69 -8.40 24.75
C GLN A 51 11.45 -7.34 23.68
N THR A 52 10.45 -7.52 22.82
CA THR A 52 10.12 -6.58 21.75
C THR A 52 9.20 -5.45 22.23
N LYS A 53 8.66 -5.54 23.45
CA LYS A 53 7.66 -4.59 23.98
C LYS A 53 8.12 -3.14 23.87
N ALA A 54 9.36 -2.86 24.28
CA ALA A 54 9.91 -1.50 24.22
C ALA A 54 10.01 -0.99 22.77
N GLU A 55 10.40 -1.84 21.83
CA GLU A 55 10.45 -1.48 20.41
C GLU A 55 9.04 -1.23 19.86
N ARG A 56 8.08 -2.08 20.19
CA ARG A 56 6.67 -1.94 19.76
C ARG A 56 6.03 -0.66 20.26
N GLU A 57 6.31 -0.27 21.51
CA GLU A 57 5.81 0.97 22.09
C GLU A 57 6.48 2.22 21.48
N ALA A 58 7.73 2.09 21.01
CA ALA A 58 8.46 3.15 20.33
C ALA A 58 8.08 3.29 18.84
N ASN A 59 7.73 2.18 18.19
CA ASN A 59 7.32 2.12 16.79
C ASN A 59 5.91 2.69 16.61
N LYS A 60 5.84 4.01 16.44
CA LYS A 60 4.64 4.72 16.00
C LYS A 60 4.76 4.96 14.50
N SER A 61 4.13 4.11 13.68
CA SER A 61 4.09 4.33 12.24
C SER A 61 3.31 5.61 11.94
N LEU A 62 3.77 6.34 10.92
CA LEU A 62 3.02 7.47 10.34
C LEU A 62 1.78 7.01 9.58
N TYR A 63 1.72 5.72 9.23
CA TYR A 63 0.67 5.10 8.46
C TYR A 63 -0.29 4.36 9.39
N SER A 64 -1.58 4.39 9.07
CA SER A 64 -2.63 3.70 9.85
C SER A 64 -2.86 2.25 9.39
N SER A 65 -1.91 1.67 8.66
CA SER A 65 -1.99 0.30 8.13
C SER A 65 -1.63 -0.75 9.17
N VAL A 66 -2.15 -1.95 8.98
CA VAL A 66 -1.76 -3.13 9.78
C VAL A 66 -0.70 -3.90 9.00
N ASP A 67 0.56 -3.55 9.23
CA ASP A 67 1.65 -4.11 8.45
C ASP A 67 2.01 -5.55 8.88
N PRO A 68 2.39 -6.45 7.94
CA PRO A 68 2.84 -7.81 8.26
C PRO A 68 4.15 -7.87 9.06
N ALA A 69 4.93 -6.79 9.08
CA ALA A 69 6.06 -6.60 9.98
C ALA A 69 6.16 -5.12 10.41
N PRO A 70 6.63 -4.80 11.63
CA PRO A 70 6.93 -3.42 11.97
C PRO A 70 8.22 -2.94 11.26
N PRO A 71 8.50 -1.63 11.18
CA PRO A 71 9.81 -1.15 10.75
C PRO A 71 10.92 -1.62 11.71
N THR A 72 12.11 -1.88 11.18
CA THR A 72 13.28 -2.16 12.03
C THR A 72 13.79 -0.90 12.73
N SER A 73 14.18 -1.03 14.00
CA SER A 73 14.86 0.01 14.77
C SER A 73 16.40 -0.10 14.73
N ASP A 74 16.94 -1.13 14.10
CA ASP A 74 18.39 -1.43 14.14
C ASP A 74 19.24 -0.39 13.40
N THR A 75 18.69 0.20 12.33
CA THR A 75 19.38 1.19 11.50
C THR A 75 18.39 2.13 10.82
N LYS A 76 18.86 3.35 10.52
CA LYS A 76 18.15 4.35 9.69
C LYS A 76 18.91 4.67 8.40
N SER A 77 20.00 3.94 8.12
CA SER A 77 20.77 4.12 6.90
C SER A 77 20.00 3.53 5.71
N VAL A 78 19.70 4.36 4.71
CA VAL A 78 19.03 3.89 3.48
C VAL A 78 19.86 2.82 2.78
N GLU A 79 21.18 2.98 2.74
CA GLU A 79 22.10 2.00 2.15
C GLU A 79 22.04 0.63 2.84
N GLU A 80 22.05 0.60 4.17
CA GLU A 80 21.97 -0.66 4.92
C GLU A 80 20.59 -1.31 4.81
N LEU A 81 19.52 -0.51 4.85
CA LEU A 81 18.16 -0.99 4.69
C LEU A 81 17.94 -1.56 3.28
N GLU A 82 18.48 -0.91 2.25
CA GLU A 82 18.47 -1.42 0.89
C GLU A 82 19.20 -2.75 0.79
N ALA A 83 20.41 -2.86 1.36
CA ALA A 83 21.19 -4.08 1.36
C ALA A 83 20.46 -5.25 2.06
N ILE A 84 19.64 -4.96 3.07
CA ILE A 84 18.76 -5.95 3.70
C ILE A 84 17.57 -6.29 2.78
N LEU A 85 16.92 -5.27 2.22
CA LEU A 85 15.73 -5.38 1.36
C LEU A 85 15.98 -6.33 0.19
N ILE A 86 17.11 -6.16 -0.52
CA ILE A 86 17.40 -6.86 -1.79
C ILE A 86 18.15 -8.18 -1.60
N ASN A 87 18.50 -8.58 -0.37
CA ASN A 87 19.28 -9.78 -0.12
C ASN A 87 18.36 -10.99 0.14
N PRO A 88 18.29 -11.97 -0.78
CA PRO A 88 17.41 -13.13 -0.64
C PRO A 88 17.84 -14.11 0.46
N GLU A 89 19.06 -14.00 0.99
CA GLU A 89 19.53 -14.83 2.10
C GLU A 89 18.91 -14.45 3.45
N TYR A 90 18.33 -13.26 3.56
CA TYR A 90 17.58 -12.86 4.74
C TYR A 90 16.15 -13.40 4.70
N LYS A 91 15.66 -13.83 5.87
CA LYS A 91 14.25 -14.19 6.05
C LYS A 91 13.32 -13.05 5.67
N LEU A 92 12.16 -13.41 5.15
CA LEU A 92 11.15 -12.48 4.65
C LEU A 92 10.77 -11.43 5.70
N PHE A 93 10.56 -11.82 6.96
CA PHE A 93 10.24 -10.89 8.05
C PHE A 93 11.30 -9.79 8.21
N LYS A 94 12.60 -10.11 8.15
CA LYS A 94 13.67 -9.11 8.24
C LYS A 94 13.66 -8.15 7.05
N ARG A 95 13.40 -8.66 5.84
CA ARG A 95 13.31 -7.87 4.61
C ARG A 95 12.10 -6.93 4.62
N TYR A 96 10.96 -7.40 5.11
CA TYR A 96 9.76 -6.59 5.33
C TYR A 96 10.00 -5.49 6.38
N ARG A 97 10.68 -5.80 7.49
CA ARG A 97 11.05 -4.76 8.47
C ARG A 97 11.93 -3.66 7.85
N ALA A 98 12.83 -4.01 6.94
CA ALA A 98 13.63 -3.02 6.21
C ALA A 98 12.78 -2.22 5.21
N MET A 99 11.86 -2.88 4.50
CA MET A 99 10.88 -2.24 3.61
C MET A 99 10.08 -1.16 4.35
N PHE A 100 9.48 -1.51 5.49
CA PHE A 100 8.71 -0.53 6.27
C PHE A 100 9.59 0.55 6.90
N ALA A 101 10.84 0.26 7.28
CA ALA A 101 11.76 1.30 7.72
C ALA A 101 12.08 2.31 6.59
N LEU A 102 12.26 1.86 5.35
CA LEU A 102 12.41 2.74 4.19
C LEU A 102 11.13 3.56 3.93
N ARG A 103 9.96 2.95 4.11
CA ARG A 103 8.67 3.66 4.04
C ARG A 103 8.59 4.80 5.07
N GLU A 104 8.94 4.53 6.32
CA GLU A 104 8.94 5.57 7.37
C GLU A 104 9.97 6.69 7.09
N ILE A 105 11.08 6.40 6.39
CA ILE A 105 12.04 7.44 5.97
C ILE A 105 11.45 8.31 4.85
N GLY A 106 10.82 7.70 3.85
CA GLY A 106 9.94 8.36 2.86
C GLY A 106 10.59 9.40 1.93
N ASN A 107 11.89 9.67 2.04
CA ASN A 107 12.59 10.58 1.15
C ASN A 107 12.90 9.93 -0.21
N THR A 108 13.31 10.73 -1.21
CA THR A 108 13.62 10.23 -2.56
C THR A 108 14.64 9.09 -2.56
N GLU A 109 15.67 9.15 -1.71
CA GLU A 109 16.69 8.10 -1.63
C GLU A 109 16.08 6.76 -1.17
N ALA A 110 15.26 6.79 -0.12
CA ALA A 110 14.56 5.62 0.39
C ALA A 110 13.55 5.06 -0.61
N VAL A 111 12.85 5.91 -1.35
CA VAL A 111 11.93 5.51 -2.42
C VAL A 111 12.67 4.79 -3.56
N LEU A 112 13.84 5.31 -3.96
CA LEU A 112 14.67 4.66 -4.98
C LEU A 112 15.27 3.33 -4.49
N ALA A 113 15.61 3.23 -3.20
CA ALA A 113 16.03 1.98 -2.59
C ALA A 113 14.89 0.94 -2.58
N LEU A 114 13.67 1.35 -2.16
CA LEU A 114 12.48 0.51 -2.21
C LEU A 114 12.19 -0.02 -3.61
N ALA A 115 12.42 0.79 -4.65
CA ALA A 115 12.10 0.43 -6.02
C ALA A 115 12.89 -0.79 -6.52
N LYS A 116 14.07 -1.04 -5.94
CA LYS A 116 14.86 -2.26 -6.23
C LYS A 116 14.15 -3.53 -5.77
N GLY A 117 13.26 -3.45 -4.78
CA GLY A 117 12.42 -4.55 -4.33
C GLY A 117 11.41 -5.05 -5.37
N LEU A 118 11.02 -4.22 -6.34
CA LEU A 118 10.17 -4.64 -7.48
C LEU A 118 10.89 -5.59 -8.45
N LYS A 119 12.17 -5.92 -8.21
CA LYS A 119 12.92 -6.93 -8.96
C LYS A 119 13.14 -8.22 -8.18
N ASP A 120 12.52 -8.37 -7.00
CA ASP A 120 12.62 -9.59 -6.22
C ASP A 120 12.01 -10.80 -6.93
N ASN A 121 12.45 -12.02 -6.61
CA ASN A 121 11.90 -13.24 -7.20
C ASN A 121 10.49 -13.57 -6.66
N SER A 122 10.16 -13.19 -5.42
CA SER A 122 8.84 -13.42 -4.82
C SER A 122 7.83 -12.40 -5.32
N ALA A 123 6.77 -12.89 -5.99
CA ALA A 123 5.65 -12.04 -6.41
C ALA A 123 4.92 -11.40 -5.23
N LEU A 124 4.88 -12.07 -4.07
CA LEU A 124 4.33 -11.51 -2.84
C LEU A 124 5.14 -10.30 -2.37
N PHE A 125 6.47 -10.40 -2.39
CA PHE A 125 7.35 -9.29 -2.00
C PHE A 125 7.21 -8.10 -2.96
N ARG A 126 7.18 -8.35 -4.28
CA ARG A 126 6.98 -7.29 -5.28
C ARG A 126 5.62 -6.61 -5.12
N HIS A 127 4.57 -7.37 -4.86
CA HIS A 127 3.24 -6.86 -4.54
C HIS A 127 3.30 -5.90 -3.34
N GLU A 128 3.91 -6.33 -2.23
CA GLU A 128 4.04 -5.49 -1.03
C GLU A 128 4.80 -4.18 -1.32
N VAL A 129 5.86 -4.22 -2.13
CA VAL A 129 6.60 -3.01 -2.50
C VAL A 129 5.72 -2.03 -3.27
N ALA A 130 4.89 -2.53 -4.20
CA ALA A 130 3.92 -1.69 -4.92
C ALA A 130 2.87 -1.10 -3.97
N TYR A 131 2.34 -1.90 -3.04
CA TYR A 131 1.41 -1.46 -2.00
C TYR A 131 2.01 -0.34 -1.14
N VAL A 132 3.26 -0.51 -0.69
CA VAL A 132 4.02 0.50 0.07
C VAL A 132 4.19 1.79 -0.73
N PHE A 133 4.37 1.74 -2.05
CA PHE A 133 4.40 2.94 -2.88
C PHE A 133 3.06 3.65 -2.95
N GLY A 134 1.96 2.91 -3.01
CA GLY A 134 0.61 3.48 -2.93
C GLY A 134 0.37 4.22 -1.62
N GLN A 135 0.91 3.71 -0.51
CA GLN A 135 0.87 4.41 0.79
C GLN A 135 1.77 5.65 0.84
N LEU A 136 2.97 5.57 0.25
CA LEU A 136 3.93 6.68 0.21
C LEU A 136 3.46 7.84 -0.66
N GLN A 137 2.74 7.55 -1.75
CA GLN A 137 2.30 8.51 -2.77
C GLN A 137 3.44 9.39 -3.30
N HIS A 138 4.69 8.90 -3.25
CA HIS A 138 5.86 9.69 -3.60
C HIS A 138 6.17 9.59 -5.11
N PRO A 139 6.21 10.70 -5.87
CA PRO A 139 6.35 10.68 -7.34
C PRO A 139 7.61 9.97 -7.86
N ALA A 140 8.69 9.92 -7.08
CA ALA A 140 9.91 9.19 -7.46
C ALA A 140 9.69 7.68 -7.69
N SER A 141 8.57 7.10 -7.23
CA SER A 141 8.21 5.70 -7.49
C SER A 141 7.52 5.47 -8.84
N VAL A 142 6.98 6.51 -9.47
CA VAL A 142 6.20 6.43 -10.73
C VAL A 142 6.93 5.67 -11.85
N PRO A 143 8.24 5.90 -12.11
CA PRO A 143 8.94 5.14 -13.16
C PRO A 143 8.95 3.64 -12.91
N ALA A 144 9.19 3.21 -11.67
CA ALA A 144 9.28 1.79 -11.32
C ALA A 144 7.90 1.11 -11.33
N LEU A 145 6.86 1.80 -10.84
CA LEU A 145 5.48 1.32 -10.93
C LEU A 145 4.99 1.23 -12.38
N THR A 146 5.34 2.20 -13.21
CA THR A 146 5.02 2.20 -14.66
C THR A 146 5.66 1.01 -15.36
N GLU A 147 6.95 0.74 -15.09
CA GLU A 147 7.65 -0.43 -15.63
C GLU A 147 6.95 -1.74 -15.19
N CYS A 148 6.59 -1.84 -13.91
CA CYS A 148 5.88 -2.99 -13.35
C CYS A 148 4.52 -3.22 -14.03
N LEU A 149 3.69 -2.19 -14.17
CA LEU A 149 2.39 -2.28 -14.84
C LEU A 149 2.52 -2.67 -16.33
N GLN A 150 3.57 -2.19 -16.99
CA GLN A 150 3.83 -2.46 -18.41
C GLN A 150 4.33 -3.88 -18.69
N ASP A 151 4.99 -4.53 -17.75
CA ASP A 151 5.56 -5.87 -17.95
C ASP A 151 4.47 -6.93 -18.12
N GLN A 152 4.32 -7.43 -19.34
CA GLN A 152 3.34 -8.48 -19.67
C GLN A 152 3.70 -9.86 -19.11
N ASN A 153 4.94 -10.04 -18.66
CA ASN A 153 5.37 -11.27 -17.99
C ASN A 153 5.18 -11.20 -16.46
N GLU A 154 4.86 -10.02 -15.93
CA GLU A 154 4.62 -9.84 -14.51
C GLU A 154 3.27 -10.46 -14.09
N VAL A 155 3.25 -10.98 -12.86
CA VAL A 155 2.07 -11.53 -12.21
C VAL A 155 1.00 -10.45 -12.13
N HIS A 156 -0.21 -10.78 -12.57
CA HIS A 156 -1.29 -9.81 -12.75
C HIS A 156 -1.69 -9.10 -11.45
N MET A 157 -1.52 -9.76 -10.30
CA MET A 157 -1.74 -9.14 -8.99
C MET A 157 -0.71 -8.06 -8.66
N VAL A 158 0.55 -8.22 -9.05
CA VAL A 158 1.58 -7.18 -8.85
C VAL A 158 1.31 -6.00 -9.78
N ARG A 159 0.90 -6.27 -11.03
CA ARG A 159 0.50 -5.23 -11.99
C ARG A 159 -0.73 -4.45 -11.52
N HIS A 160 -1.71 -5.14 -10.94
CA HIS A 160 -2.89 -4.55 -10.30
C HIS A 160 -2.49 -3.58 -9.20
N GLU A 161 -1.68 -4.02 -8.24
CA GLU A 161 -1.21 -3.18 -7.14
C GLU A 161 -0.41 -1.98 -7.66
N ALA A 162 0.39 -2.17 -8.71
CA ALA A 162 1.11 -1.06 -9.35
C ALA A 162 0.16 -0.02 -9.98
N ALA A 163 -0.95 -0.45 -10.59
CA ALA A 163 -1.97 0.46 -11.13
C ALA A 163 -2.66 1.26 -10.02
N GLU A 164 -3.01 0.61 -8.90
CA GLU A 164 -3.64 1.28 -7.76
C GLU A 164 -2.68 2.28 -7.11
N ALA A 165 -1.41 1.91 -6.92
CA ALA A 165 -0.38 2.80 -6.42
C ALA A 165 -0.19 4.04 -7.31
N LEU A 166 -0.18 3.87 -8.64
CA LEU A 166 -0.15 4.99 -9.59
C LEU A 166 -1.38 5.91 -9.46
N GLY A 167 -2.56 5.33 -9.27
CA GLY A 167 -3.79 6.08 -8.98
C GLY A 167 -3.69 6.91 -7.71
N SER A 168 -3.18 6.32 -6.62
CA SER A 168 -2.94 7.00 -5.35
C SER A 168 -1.90 8.11 -5.43
N ILE A 169 -0.88 8.00 -6.28
CA ILE A 169 0.12 9.07 -6.48
C ILE A 169 -0.49 10.28 -7.20
N ALA A 170 -1.45 10.05 -8.10
CA ALA A 170 -2.26 11.07 -8.76
C ALA A 170 -1.47 12.21 -9.45
N THR A 171 -0.33 11.91 -10.09
CA THR A 171 0.46 12.89 -10.85
C THR A 171 0.20 12.81 -12.37
N PRO A 172 0.27 13.92 -13.13
CA PRO A 172 -0.11 13.90 -14.55
C PRO A 172 0.63 12.87 -15.41
N GLU A 173 1.85 12.48 -15.02
CA GLU A 173 2.63 11.47 -15.75
C GLU A 173 1.99 10.07 -15.74
N VAL A 174 1.15 9.75 -14.75
CA VAL A 174 0.56 8.40 -14.63
C VAL A 174 -0.56 8.15 -15.63
N LEU A 175 -1.21 9.22 -16.11
CA LEU A 175 -2.42 9.17 -16.93
C LEU A 175 -2.25 8.36 -18.21
N ALA A 176 -1.14 8.60 -18.92
CA ALA A 176 -0.89 7.93 -20.20
C ALA A 176 -0.77 6.40 -20.03
N THR A 177 -0.09 5.96 -18.97
CA THR A 177 0.06 4.54 -18.65
C THR A 177 -1.28 3.96 -18.20
N LEU A 178 -2.00 4.60 -17.29
CA LEU A 178 -3.28 4.10 -16.79
C LEU A 178 -4.34 4.00 -17.90
N ASP A 179 -4.46 5.00 -18.79
CA ASP A 179 -5.40 4.96 -19.92
C ASP A 179 -5.06 3.83 -20.91
N GLN A 180 -3.76 3.63 -21.19
CA GLN A 180 -3.30 2.53 -22.03
C GLN A 180 -3.75 1.17 -21.47
N PHE A 181 -3.64 0.95 -20.16
CA PHE A 181 -3.95 -0.33 -19.51
C PHE A 181 -5.41 -0.47 -19.03
N LYS A 182 -6.26 0.55 -19.23
CA LYS A 182 -7.73 0.44 -19.07
C LYS A 182 -8.37 -0.60 -20.00
N LYS A 183 -7.63 -1.07 -21.01
CA LYS A 183 -8.03 -2.14 -21.94
C LYS A 183 -7.17 -3.40 -21.83
N ASP A 184 -6.47 -3.58 -20.71
CA ASP A 184 -5.63 -4.75 -20.48
C ASP A 184 -6.41 -6.06 -20.64
N ALA A 185 -5.73 -7.11 -21.13
CA ALA A 185 -6.34 -8.43 -21.29
C ALA A 185 -6.77 -9.02 -19.94
N GLN A 186 -6.06 -8.68 -18.87
CA GLN A 186 -6.33 -9.14 -17.52
C GLN A 186 -7.37 -8.27 -16.84
N GLN A 187 -8.42 -8.91 -16.33
CA GLN A 187 -9.54 -8.23 -15.68
C GLN A 187 -9.15 -7.36 -14.52
N VAL A 188 -8.37 -7.93 -13.62
CA VAL A 188 -7.94 -7.24 -12.41
C VAL A 188 -7.12 -5.99 -12.74
N VAL A 189 -6.31 -6.02 -13.80
CA VAL A 189 -5.48 -4.87 -14.22
C VAL A 189 -6.33 -3.79 -14.87
N ARG A 190 -7.19 -4.14 -15.84
CA ARG A 190 -8.03 -3.14 -16.53
C ARG A 190 -9.00 -2.43 -15.58
N GLU A 191 -9.54 -3.16 -14.60
CA GLU A 191 -10.45 -2.62 -13.59
C GLU A 191 -9.73 -1.68 -12.64
N SER A 192 -8.54 -2.06 -12.15
CA SER A 192 -7.73 -1.16 -11.31
C SER A 192 -7.22 0.06 -12.05
N CYS A 193 -6.88 -0.03 -13.33
CA CYS A 193 -6.57 1.17 -14.11
C CYS A 193 -7.78 2.11 -14.25
N ALA A 194 -8.99 1.56 -14.39
CA ALA A 194 -10.21 2.37 -14.42
C ALA A 194 -10.43 3.08 -13.07
N VAL A 195 -10.33 2.34 -11.96
CA VAL A 195 -10.45 2.90 -10.60
C VAL A 195 -9.36 3.93 -10.33
N ALA A 196 -8.12 3.67 -10.73
CA ALA A 196 -6.99 4.58 -10.55
C ALA A 196 -7.18 5.92 -11.29
N LEU A 197 -7.80 5.89 -12.48
CA LEU A 197 -8.17 7.11 -13.21
C LEU A 197 -9.30 7.88 -12.50
N ASP A 198 -10.32 7.17 -12.01
CA ASP A 198 -11.40 7.79 -11.22
C ASP A 198 -10.84 8.41 -9.93
N MET A 199 -9.87 7.74 -9.28
CA MET A 199 -9.15 8.27 -8.11
C MET A 199 -8.32 9.51 -8.46
N TYR A 200 -7.60 9.49 -9.59
CA TYR A 200 -6.87 10.67 -10.08
C TYR A 200 -7.81 11.86 -10.28
N GLU A 201 -8.96 11.64 -10.94
CA GLU A 201 -9.97 12.67 -11.16
C GLU A 201 -10.49 13.21 -9.82
N TYR A 202 -10.80 12.33 -8.86
CA TYR A 202 -11.24 12.72 -7.53
C TYR A 202 -10.20 13.61 -6.82
N GLU A 203 -8.95 13.15 -6.72
CA GLU A 203 -7.87 13.88 -6.01
C GLU A 203 -7.51 15.21 -6.68
N THR A 204 -7.67 15.32 -8.01
CA THR A 204 -7.34 16.54 -8.77
C THR A 204 -8.51 17.49 -9.03
N SER A 205 -9.76 17.03 -8.90
CA SER A 205 -10.97 17.83 -9.15
C SER A 205 -11.19 18.95 -8.12
N GLY A 206 -10.61 18.83 -6.92
CA GLY A 206 -10.89 19.75 -5.81
C GLY A 206 -12.33 19.67 -5.29
N GLU A 207 -13.14 18.73 -5.77
CA GLU A 207 -14.51 18.50 -5.30
C GLU A 207 -14.49 17.73 -3.98
N LEU A 208 -14.44 18.47 -2.87
CA LEU A 208 -14.88 17.94 -1.58
C LEU A 208 -16.35 17.54 -1.72
N GLN A 209 -16.65 16.24 -1.77
CA GLN A 209 -18.02 15.76 -1.59
C GLN A 209 -18.50 16.09 -0.17
N TYR A 210 -19.01 17.31 0.03
CA TYR A 210 -20.12 17.46 0.97
C TYR A 210 -21.22 16.58 0.40
N ALA A 211 -21.62 15.56 1.15
CA ALA A 211 -22.80 14.77 0.81
C ALA A 211 -23.92 15.73 0.37
N ASN A 212 -24.28 15.70 -0.92
CA ASN A 212 -25.40 16.44 -1.50
C ASN A 212 -26.74 15.81 -1.04
N GLY A 213 -26.88 15.64 0.27
CA GLY A 213 -28.01 14.99 0.94
C GLY A 213 -28.93 15.95 1.69
N VAL A 214 -28.82 17.26 1.46
CA VAL A 214 -29.80 18.23 1.95
C VAL A 214 -30.22 19.16 0.83
N GLU A 215 -31.01 18.63 -0.11
CA GLU A 215 -31.96 19.48 -0.82
C GLU A 215 -32.98 20.02 0.20
N THR A 216 -32.87 21.28 0.58
CA THR A 216 -34.04 22.05 1.01
C THR A 216 -34.20 23.25 0.09
N GLN A 217 -35.32 23.22 -0.62
CA GLN A 217 -35.79 24.09 -1.69
C GLN A 217 -35.66 25.61 -1.45
N PRO A 218 -35.64 26.42 -2.52
CA PRO A 218 -35.57 27.88 -2.40
C PRO A 218 -36.91 28.44 -1.92
N GLN A 219 -36.93 29.02 -0.72
CA GLN A 219 -38.04 29.87 -0.30
C GLN A 219 -37.95 31.23 -0.98
N ASN A 220 -38.73 31.38 -2.04
CA ASN A 220 -39.06 32.65 -2.65
C ASN A 220 -40.14 33.33 -1.78
N MET A 221 -39.84 34.49 -1.17
CA MET A 221 -40.89 35.37 -0.66
C MET A 221 -40.66 36.81 -1.13
N HIS A 222 -41.62 37.25 -1.94
CA HIS A 222 -41.73 38.55 -2.58
C HIS A 222 -41.77 39.74 -1.60
N ALA A 223 -41.04 40.79 -1.98
CA ALA A 223 -41.40 42.22 -2.00
C ALA A 223 -42.10 42.89 -0.80
N LEU A 224 -41.44 43.93 -0.27
CA LEU A 224 -42.09 45.22 0.02
C LEU A 224 -41.12 46.40 -0.16
N LYS A 225 -41.62 47.40 -0.90
CA LYS A 225 -40.98 48.62 -1.39
C LYS A 225 -40.85 49.70 -0.29
N LEU A 226 -39.75 50.46 -0.39
CA LEU A 226 -39.61 51.93 -0.30
C LEU A 226 -40.40 52.73 0.76
N ALA A 227 -39.65 53.34 1.69
CA ALA A 227 -39.71 54.73 2.22
C ALA A 227 -38.93 54.70 3.55
N SER A 228 -37.95 55.54 3.87
CA SER A 228 -37.87 56.99 3.72
C SER A 228 -36.43 57.48 3.84
N GLN A 229 -36.05 58.44 3.00
CA GLN A 229 -34.95 59.37 3.23
C GLN A 229 -35.26 60.34 4.39
N SER A 230 -34.22 61.05 4.85
CA SER A 230 -34.19 62.29 5.67
C SER A 230 -34.38 62.16 7.19
N SER A 231 -33.29 62.28 7.97
CA SER A 231 -32.69 63.55 8.44
C SER A 231 -31.38 63.27 9.19
#